data_AF-A0A2E2SUH7-F1
#
_entry.id   AF-A0A2E2SUH7-F1
#
_cell.length_a   1.000
_cell.length_b   1.000
_cell.length_c   1.000
_cell.angle_alpha   90.00
_cell.angle_beta   90.00
_cell.angle_gamma   90.00
#
_symmetry.space_group_name_H-M   'P 1'
#
loop_
_entity.id
_entity.type
_entity.pdbx_description
1 polymer ?
#
loop_
_entity_poly.entity_id
_entity_poly.type
_entity_poly.pdbx_seq_one_letter_code
_entity_poly.pdbx_strand_id
1 'polypeptide(L)' 'KKSERLSKLDTEEKINKYKFSPDRADVIDHALQIFKFIAEQLEIQTITSTKWGISDSIAIKLFHELYSSKVTIS' A
#
# COMPACT_ATOMS: atom_id res chain seq x y z
N LYS A 1 -10.02 -8.65 14.65
CA LYS A 1 -9.11 -9.27 15.66
C LYS A 1 -7.65 -8.79 15.67
N LYS A 2 -6.93 -8.58 14.54
CA LYS A 2 -5.54 -8.03 14.56
C LYS A 2 -5.49 -6.49 14.47
N SER A 3 -6.32 -5.88 13.62
CA SER A 3 -6.46 -4.41 13.51
C SER A 3 -6.93 -3.77 14.82
N GLU A 4 -7.94 -4.35 15.48
CA GLU A 4 -8.44 -3.89 16.79
C GLU A 4 -7.42 -4.00 17.94
N ARG A 5 -6.37 -4.81 17.75
CA ARG A 5 -5.24 -4.88 18.69
C ARG A 5 -4.18 -3.82 18.39
N LEU A 6 -4.06 -3.40 17.13
CA LEU A 6 -3.18 -2.31 16.72
C LEU A 6 -3.74 -0.97 17.21
N SER A 7 -5.05 -0.74 17.06
CA SER A 7 -5.72 0.52 17.42
C SER A 7 -5.77 0.81 18.92
N LYS A 8 -5.40 -0.16 19.76
CA LYS A 8 -5.30 -0.02 21.21
C LYS A 8 -3.90 0.35 21.69
N LEU A 9 -2.93 0.31 20.79
CA LEU A 9 -1.54 0.65 21.08
C LEU A 9 -1.31 2.13 20.81
N ASP A 10 -0.48 2.74 21.64
CA ASP A 10 -0.01 4.09 21.39
C ASP A 10 1.04 4.11 20.24
N THR A 11 1.32 5.30 19.70
CA THR A 11 2.24 5.50 18.58
C THR A 11 3.63 4.94 18.88
N GLU A 12 4.17 5.17 20.08
CA GLU A 12 5.47 4.61 20.48
C GLU A 12 5.46 3.08 20.54
N GLU A 13 4.36 2.49 21.05
CA GLU A 13 4.22 1.04 21.11
C GLU A 13 4.13 0.44 19.70
N LYS A 14 3.43 1.11 18.78
CA LYS A 14 3.35 0.71 17.37
C LYS A 14 4.73 0.76 16.70
N ILE A 15 5.51 1.81 16.93
CA ILE A 15 6.89 1.93 16.42
C ILE A 15 7.75 0.78 16.97
N ASN A 16 7.74 0.57 18.29
CA ASN A 16 8.62 -0.39 18.93
C ASN A 16 8.29 -1.84 18.55
N LYS A 17 6.99 -2.18 18.49
CA LYS A 17 6.47 -3.52 18.26
C LYS A 17 6.42 -3.92 16.80
N TYR A 18 6.02 -3.01 15.91
CA TYR A 18 5.83 -3.28 14.48
C TYR A 18 6.90 -2.65 13.59
N LYS A 19 7.86 -1.94 14.17
CA LYS A 19 8.96 -1.26 13.46
C LYS A 19 8.45 -0.28 12.40
N PHE A 20 7.31 0.35 12.67
CA PHE A 20 6.81 1.44 11.85
C PHE A 20 7.71 2.66 12.03
N SER A 21 7.89 3.42 10.95
CA SER A 21 8.45 4.76 11.06
C SER A 21 7.44 5.66 11.81
N PRO A 22 7.91 6.73 12.48
CA PRO A 22 7.03 7.57 13.29
C PRO A 22 5.84 8.13 12.51
N ASP A 23 6.07 8.58 11.29
CA ASP A 23 5.03 9.07 10.37
C ASP A 23 3.98 8.00 10.04
N ARG A 24 4.39 6.74 9.90
CA ARG A 24 3.47 5.63 9.61
C ARG A 24 2.70 5.20 10.84
N ALA A 25 3.35 5.18 12.01
CA ALA A 25 2.72 4.76 13.25
C ALA A 25 1.58 5.69 13.67
N ASP A 26 1.69 6.98 13.35
CA ASP A 26 0.67 8.00 13.61
C ASP A 26 -0.58 7.81 12.73
N VAL A 27 -0.40 7.44 11.45
CA VAL A 27 -1.51 7.41 10.46
C VAL A 27 -2.09 6.02 10.18
N ILE A 28 -1.46 4.95 10.64
CA ILE A 28 -1.82 3.57 10.26
C ILE A 28 -3.25 3.18 10.63
N ASP A 29 -3.78 3.68 11.75
CA ASP A 29 -5.15 3.36 12.17
C ASP A 29 -6.19 3.98 11.23
N HIS A 30 -5.96 5.23 10.80
CA HIS A 30 -6.81 5.91 9.82
C HIS A 30 -6.79 5.18 8.47
N ALA A 31 -5.60 4.77 8.02
CA ALA A 31 -5.47 3.98 6.80
C ALA A 31 -6.27 2.66 6.89
N LEU A 32 -6.17 1.95 8.02
CA LEU A 32 -6.91 0.70 8.24
C LEU A 32 -8.43 0.91 8.24
N GLN A 33 -8.92 2.03 8.76
CA GLN A 33 -10.35 2.38 8.70
C GLN A 33 -10.83 2.55 7.25
N ILE A 34 -10.06 3.25 6.42
CA ILE A 34 -10.37 3.43 4.99
C ILE A 34 -10.36 2.08 4.27
N PHE A 35 -9.33 1.27 4.48
CA PHE A 35 -9.23 -0.07 3.89
C PHE A 35 -10.40 -0.96 4.28
N LYS A 36 -10.78 -0.95 5.57
CA LYS A 36 -11.92 -1.72 6.08
C LYS A 36 -13.22 -1.27 5.41
N PHE A 37 -13.46 0.03 5.35
CA PHE A 37 -14.65 0.59 4.72
C PHE A 37 -14.77 0.14 3.26
N ILE A 38 -13.70 0.28 2.47
CA ILE A 38 -13.69 -0.13 1.06
C ILE A 38 -13.93 -1.65 0.92
N ALA A 39 -13.26 -2.46 1.74
CA ALA A 39 -13.41 -3.91 1.70
C ALA A 39 -14.83 -4.37 2.03
N GLU A 40 -15.48 -3.71 2.99
CA GLU A 40 -16.87 -3.99 3.37
C GLU A 40 -17.85 -3.55 2.28
N GLN A 41 -17.67 -2.37 1.68
CA GLN A 41 -18.53 -1.87 0.61
C GLN A 41 -18.48 -2.73 -0.66
N LEU A 42 -17.32 -3.33 -0.94
CA LEU A 42 -17.10 -4.15 -2.14
C LEU A 42 -17.22 -5.66 -1.86
N GLU A 43 -17.61 -6.05 -0.65
CA GLU A 43 -17.72 -7.45 -0.20
C GLU A 43 -16.44 -8.29 -0.48
N ILE A 44 -15.27 -7.67 -0.32
CA ILE A 44 -13.99 -8.29 -0.65
C ILE A 44 -13.63 -9.34 0.41
N GLN A 45 -13.48 -10.60 -0.02
CA GLN A 45 -13.09 -11.71 0.85
C GLN A 45 -11.56 -11.86 0.99
N THR A 46 -10.82 -11.50 -0.05
CA THR A 46 -9.36 -11.67 -0.11
C THR A 46 -8.70 -10.49 -0.81
N ILE A 47 -7.63 -9.98 -0.20
CA ILE A 47 -6.79 -8.91 -0.76
C ILE A 47 -5.36 -9.44 -0.84
N THR A 48 -4.73 -9.27 -2.00
CA THR A 48 -3.30 -9.59 -2.19
C THR A 48 -2.50 -8.29 -2.21
N SER A 49 -1.44 -8.24 -1.41
CA SER A 49 -0.50 -7.11 -1.43
C SER A 49 0.46 -7.23 -2.61
N THR A 50 0.73 -6.11 -3.27
CA THR A 50 1.72 -6.01 -4.34
C THR A 50 2.84 -5.05 -3.94
N LYS A 51 4.05 -5.32 -4.43
CA LYS A 51 5.18 -4.40 -4.31
C LYS A 51 5.18 -3.31 -5.40
N TRP A 52 4.38 -3.48 -6.45
CA TRP A 52 4.29 -2.56 -7.57
C TRP A 52 3.28 -1.46 -7.29
N GLY A 53 3.71 -0.21 -7.41
CA GLY A 53 2.90 0.97 -7.18
C GLY A 53 2.75 1.84 -8.42
N ILE A 54 2.32 3.08 -8.17
CA ILE A 54 2.10 4.10 -9.20
C ILE A 54 3.43 4.46 -9.89
N SER A 55 4.51 4.57 -9.12
CA SER A 55 5.85 4.87 -9.65
C SER A 55 6.31 3.86 -10.68
N ASP A 56 6.09 2.56 -10.42
CA ASP A 56 6.47 1.51 -11.36
C ASP A 56 5.64 1.59 -12.64
N SER A 57 4.35 1.91 -12.52
CA SER A 57 3.45 2.10 -13.66
C SER A 57 3.90 3.27 -14.54
N ILE A 58 4.34 4.37 -13.91
CA ILE A 58 4.89 5.54 -14.63
C ILE A 58 6.20 5.17 -15.33
N ALA A 59 7.10 4.46 -14.66
CA ALA A 59 8.37 4.03 -15.23
C ALA A 59 8.15 3.11 -16.44
N ILE A 60 7.23 2.14 -16.34
CA ILE A 60 6.85 1.26 -17.46
C ILE A 60 6.25 2.09 -18.60
N LYS A 61 5.33 3.00 -18.29
CA LYS A 61 4.69 3.84 -19.32
C LYS A 61 5.73 4.68 -20.05
N LEU A 62 6.63 5.35 -19.33
CA LEU A 62 7.70 6.15 -19.90
C LEU A 62 8.64 5.29 -20.75
N PHE A 63 9.01 4.11 -20.27
CA PHE A 63 9.81 3.17 -21.05
C PHE A 63 9.12 2.78 -22.36
N HIS A 64 7.83 2.44 -22.30
CA HIS A 64 7.05 2.14 -23.50
C HIS A 64 7.00 3.33 -24.47
N GLU A 65 6.75 4.55 -23.98
CA GLU A 65 6.67 5.74 -24.83
C GLU A 65 8.01 6.05 -25.52
N LEU A 66 9.12 5.93 -24.80
CA LEU A 66 10.45 6.25 -25.32
C LEU A 66 11.04 5.17 -26.22
N TYR A 67 10.72 3.89 -25.96
CA TYR A 67 11.42 2.76 -26.56
C TYR A 67 10.52 1.81 -27.37
N SER A 68 9.21 1.72 -27.14
CA SER A 68 8.35 0.75 -27.86
C SER A 68 8.19 1.08 -29.35
N SER A 69 8.34 2.34 -29.75
CA SER A 69 8.33 2.79 -31.14
C SER A 69 9.68 2.67 -31.86
N LYS A 70 10.75 2.29 -31.14
CA LYS A 70 12.14 2.24 -31.67
C LYS A 70 12.72 0.83 -31.79
N VAL A 71 11.96 -0.21 -31.41
CA VAL A 71 12.39 -1.59 -31.62
C VAL A 71 12.02 -2.02 -33.05
N THR A 72 12.88 -1.70 -34.01
CA THR A 72 12.89 -2.41 -35.29
C THR A 72 13.58 -3.75 -35.03
N ILE A 73 12.80 -4.81 -34.80
CA ILE A 73 13.35 -6.17 -34.83
C ILE A 73 13.71 -6.44 -36.29
N SER A 74 15.00 -6.43 -36.58
CA SER A 74 15.56 -6.83 -37.89
C SER A 74 15.97 -8.30 -37.83
#